data_AF-Q1PUK0-F1
#
_entry.id   AF-Q1PUK0-F1
#
_cell.length_a   1.000
_cell.length_b   1.000
_cell.length_c   1.000
_cell.angle_alpha   90.00
_cell.angle_beta   90.00
_cell.angle_gamma   90.00
#
_symmetry.space_group_name_H-M   'P 1'
#
loop_
_entity.id
_entity.type
_entity.pdbx_description
1 polymer ?
#
loop_
_entity_poly.entity_id
_entity_poly.type
_entity_poly.pdbx_seq_one_letter_code
_entity_poly.pdbx_strand_id
1 'polypeptide(L)'
;MGTHNKMDFYDSLAVLGALAWLVPLISWIRNLLLKPNLSIISHKELEIGYSIDGPILNINLAFSVEKKEALIKKIDIILRHENNETHQFLWDWFEEQFLQMEISDPDLGSMPFKKTQKAIAIKVLTDTLIERKFGFQKEEFKEAYNKLFNSTNEIYNNIYQSSAGIDSFKISKEYNEFLDYFKNSFIWKVGKYSAKIKVYIEHVVKPFEHDLNFQLTNLELKGLETNINTCQKTIKNHYTKEDPDYKADWKLVNPYKIE
;
A
#
# COMPACT_ATOMS: atom_id res chain seq x y z
N MET A 1 -70.72 -31.50 11.28
CA MET A 1 -70.90 -30.34 12.17
C MET A 1 -69.50 -29.86 12.54
N GLY A 2 -68.94 -28.94 11.76
CA GLY A 2 -67.55 -28.51 11.91
C GLY A 2 -67.44 -27.43 12.98
N THR A 3 -66.66 -27.68 14.03
CA THR A 3 -66.34 -26.70 15.05
C THR A 3 -65.28 -25.75 14.51
N HIS A 4 -65.69 -24.53 14.14
CA HIS A 4 -64.77 -23.43 13.96
C HIS A 4 -64.14 -23.11 15.32
N ASN A 5 -62.90 -23.56 15.55
CA ASN A 5 -62.09 -23.03 16.65
C ASN A 5 -61.85 -21.54 16.37
N LYS A 6 -62.54 -20.67 17.11
CA LYS A 6 -62.21 -19.24 17.17
C LYS A 6 -60.89 -19.13 17.91
N MET A 7 -59.87 -18.63 17.23
CA MET A 7 -58.59 -18.27 17.81
C MET A 7 -58.83 -17.28 18.95
N ASP A 8 -58.42 -17.63 20.17
CA ASP A 8 -58.60 -16.76 21.33
C ASP A 8 -57.71 -15.52 21.19
N PHE A 9 -58.08 -14.43 21.85
CA PHE A 9 -57.30 -13.19 21.87
C PHE A 9 -55.86 -13.44 22.36
N TYR A 10 -55.70 -14.34 23.32
CA TYR A 10 -54.39 -14.75 23.84
C TYR A 10 -53.58 -15.58 22.83
N ASP A 11 -54.22 -16.46 22.06
CA ASP A 11 -53.54 -17.20 20.97
C ASP A 11 -53.05 -16.24 19.88
N SER A 12 -53.86 -15.21 19.58
CA SER A 12 -53.50 -14.17 18.62
C SER A 12 -52.33 -13.32 19.10
N LEU A 13 -52.30 -12.94 20.38
CA LEU A 13 -51.17 -12.23 21.00
C LEU A 13 -49.90 -13.08 21.04
N ALA A 14 -50.02 -14.39 21.31
CA ALA A 14 -48.89 -15.31 21.32
C ALA A 14 -48.26 -15.45 19.92
N VAL A 15 -49.08 -15.57 18.88
CA VAL A 15 -48.61 -15.59 17.48
C VAL A 15 -47.94 -14.26 17.12
N LEU A 16 -48.52 -13.10 17.47
CA LEU A 16 -47.91 -11.80 17.21
C LEU A 16 -46.56 -11.62 17.95
N GLY A 17 -46.46 -12.09 19.20
CA GLY A 17 -45.21 -12.09 19.96
C GLY A 17 -44.14 -12.99 19.36
N ALA A 18 -44.52 -14.16 18.85
CA ALA A 18 -43.60 -15.06 18.14
C ALA A 18 -43.12 -14.47 16.80
N LEU A 19 -44.03 -13.81 16.05
CA LEU A 19 -43.70 -13.12 14.79
C LEU A 19 -42.78 -11.90 15.01
N ALA A 20 -42.83 -11.25 16.18
CA ALA A 20 -41.95 -10.13 16.52
C ALA A 20 -40.46 -10.52 16.49
N TRP A 21 -40.13 -11.78 16.79
CA TRP A 21 -38.76 -12.31 16.72
C TRP A 21 -38.31 -12.73 15.32
N LEU A 22 -39.22 -12.89 14.36
CA LEU A 22 -38.85 -13.25 12.99
C LEU A 22 -38.03 -12.15 12.31
N VAL A 23 -38.37 -10.88 12.53
CA VAL A 23 -37.66 -9.75 11.92
C VAL A 23 -36.15 -9.74 12.28
N PRO A 24 -35.76 -9.77 13.57
CA PRO A 24 -34.34 -9.86 13.94
C PRO A 24 -33.69 -11.19 13.53
N LEU A 25 -34.41 -12.31 13.60
CA LEU A 25 -33.88 -13.63 13.18
C LEU A 25 -33.56 -13.67 11.68
N ILE A 26 -34.46 -13.17 10.84
CA ILE A 26 -34.27 -13.06 9.38
C ILE A 26 -33.11 -12.12 9.07
N SER A 27 -33.00 -10.98 9.76
CA SER A 27 -31.86 -10.07 9.61
C SER A 27 -30.54 -10.75 9.96
N TRP A 28 -30.51 -11.52 11.05
CA TRP A 28 -29.32 -12.26 11.48
C TRP A 28 -28.91 -13.34 10.46
N ILE A 29 -29.86 -14.17 10.01
CA ILE A 29 -29.63 -15.19 8.98
C ILE A 29 -29.14 -14.53 7.68
N ARG A 30 -29.77 -13.42 7.27
CA ARG A 30 -29.36 -12.67 6.08
C ARG A 30 -27.93 -12.13 6.23
N ASN A 31 -27.56 -11.60 7.38
CA ASN A 31 -26.23 -11.05 7.63
C ASN A 31 -25.12 -12.12 7.66
N LEU A 32 -25.47 -13.36 8.02
CA LEU A 32 -24.61 -14.54 7.95
C LEU A 32 -24.45 -15.06 6.52
N LEU A 33 -25.53 -15.03 5.73
CA LEU A 33 -25.54 -15.55 4.36
C LEU A 33 -24.96 -14.54 3.34
N LEU A 34 -25.21 -13.25 3.53
CA LEU A 34 -24.68 -12.19 2.66
C LEU A 34 -23.22 -11.92 2.99
N LYS A 35 -22.33 -12.39 2.11
CA LYS A 35 -20.91 -12.06 2.12
C LYS A 35 -20.64 -10.91 1.15
N PRO A 36 -19.76 -9.96 1.51
CA PRO A 36 -19.31 -8.92 0.60
C PRO A 36 -18.66 -9.57 -0.63
N ASN A 37 -18.98 -9.05 -1.82
CA ASN A 37 -18.35 -9.43 -3.08
C ASN A 37 -17.56 -8.23 -3.60
N LEU A 38 -16.24 -8.24 -3.41
CA LEU A 38 -15.37 -7.13 -3.77
C LEU A 38 -14.87 -7.31 -5.21
N SER A 39 -15.08 -6.29 -6.03
CA SER A 39 -14.46 -6.17 -7.35
C SER A 39 -13.26 -5.22 -7.25
N ILE A 40 -12.15 -5.64 -7.85
CA ILE A 40 -10.90 -4.89 -7.89
C ILE A 40 -10.65 -4.48 -9.33
N ILE A 41 -10.37 -3.21 -9.56
CA ILE A 41 -10.05 -2.67 -10.87
C ILE A 41 -8.72 -1.94 -10.74
N SER A 42 -7.77 -2.22 -11.64
CA SER A 42 -6.50 -1.50 -11.70
C SER A 42 -6.47 -0.58 -12.92
N HIS A 43 -5.94 0.63 -12.77
CA HIS A 43 -5.60 1.46 -13.92
C HIS A 43 -4.49 0.81 -14.78
N LYS A 44 -4.27 1.34 -15.98
CA LYS A 44 -3.16 0.89 -16.85
C LYS A 44 -1.80 1.35 -16.34
N GLU A 45 -1.79 2.47 -15.63
CA GLU A 45 -0.57 3.11 -15.14
C GLU A 45 -0.15 2.53 -13.79
N LEU A 46 1.08 2.06 -13.76
CA LEU A 46 1.80 1.59 -12.58
C LEU A 46 3.03 2.49 -12.44
N GLU A 47 3.34 2.93 -11.23
CA GLU A 47 4.61 3.61 -10.95
C GLU A 47 5.52 2.66 -10.18
N ILE A 48 6.76 2.51 -10.64
CA ILE A 48 7.79 1.79 -9.91
C ILE A 48 8.95 2.73 -9.61
N GLY A 49 9.63 2.48 -8.50
CA GLY A 49 10.69 3.34 -8.01
C GLY A 49 11.64 2.63 -7.06
N TYR A 50 12.64 3.38 -6.63
CA TYR A 50 13.55 2.98 -5.56
C TYR A 50 13.94 4.24 -4.79
N SER A 51 13.80 4.23 -3.46
CA SER A 51 14.14 5.37 -2.61
C SER A 51 14.88 4.93 -1.34
N ILE A 52 15.06 5.85 -0.42
CA ILE A 52 15.59 5.55 0.91
C ILE A 52 14.72 4.56 1.69
N ASP A 53 13.43 4.47 1.37
CA ASP A 53 12.48 3.52 1.94
C ASP A 53 12.45 2.17 1.18
N GLY A 54 13.33 2.00 0.19
CA GLY A 54 13.50 0.79 -0.59
C GLY A 54 12.73 0.77 -1.91
N PRO A 55 12.44 -0.42 -2.46
CA PRO A 55 11.63 -0.57 -3.66
C PRO A 55 10.22 0.01 -3.49
N ILE A 56 9.79 0.78 -4.47
CA ILE A 56 8.47 1.44 -4.50
C ILE A 56 7.64 0.80 -5.61
N LEU A 57 6.40 0.47 -5.30
CA LEU A 57 5.38 0.13 -6.28
C LEU A 57 4.12 0.93 -5.91
N ASN A 58 3.69 1.84 -6.78
CA ASN A 58 2.43 2.56 -6.62
C ASN A 58 1.47 2.20 -7.75
N ILE A 59 0.20 2.03 -7.40
CA ILE A 59 -0.84 1.65 -8.36
C ILE A 59 -2.15 2.36 -8.03
N ASN A 60 -2.85 2.79 -9.07
CA ASN A 60 -4.22 3.27 -8.95
C ASN A 60 -5.17 2.06 -8.95
N LEU A 61 -5.86 1.86 -7.82
CA LEU A 61 -6.84 0.80 -7.65
C LEU A 61 -8.20 1.44 -7.40
N ALA A 62 -9.22 0.85 -8.04
CA ALA A 62 -10.59 1.10 -7.72
C ALA A 62 -11.24 -0.15 -7.12
N PHE A 63 -12.07 0.08 -6.11
CA PHE A 63 -12.82 -0.96 -5.42
C PHE A 63 -14.30 -0.66 -5.47
N SER A 64 -15.09 -1.68 -5.81
CA SER A 64 -16.53 -1.67 -5.63
C SER A 64 -16.96 -2.94 -4.91
N VAL A 65 -18.06 -2.85 -4.16
CA VAL A 65 -18.58 -3.98 -3.40
C VAL A 65 -20.06 -4.17 -3.66
N GLU A 66 -20.45 -5.41 -3.89
CA GLU A 66 -21.85 -5.81 -4.01
C GLU A 66 -22.32 -6.54 -2.74
N LYS A 67 -23.64 -6.57 -2.54
CA LYS A 67 -24.37 -7.32 -1.48
C LYS A 67 -24.19 -6.79 -0.06
N LYS A 68 -22.97 -6.43 0.35
CA LYS A 68 -22.66 -5.98 1.71
C LYS A 68 -21.41 -5.11 1.72
N GLU A 69 -21.38 -4.08 2.56
CA GLU A 69 -20.20 -3.24 2.75
C GLU A 69 -18.97 -4.06 3.19
N ALA A 70 -17.79 -3.60 2.80
CA ALA A 70 -16.54 -4.26 3.12
C ALA A 70 -15.58 -3.31 3.82
N LEU A 71 -14.83 -3.84 4.79
CA LEU A 71 -13.70 -3.16 5.38
C LEU A 71 -12.42 -3.84 4.90
N ILE A 72 -11.71 -3.19 3.97
CA ILE A 72 -10.39 -3.62 3.52
C ILE A 72 -9.40 -3.34 4.65
N LYS A 73 -8.74 -4.37 5.15
CA LYS A 73 -7.75 -4.26 6.25
C LYS A 73 -6.31 -4.34 5.77
N LYS A 74 -6.09 -5.00 4.64
CA LYS A 74 -4.75 -5.30 4.15
C LYS A 74 -4.79 -5.51 2.64
N ILE A 75 -3.78 -5.01 1.95
CA ILE A 75 -3.55 -5.24 0.52
C ILE A 75 -2.10 -5.65 0.35
N ASP A 76 -1.88 -6.82 -0.24
CA ASP A 76 -0.56 -7.35 -0.55
C ASP A 76 -0.38 -7.44 -2.05
N ILE A 77 0.85 -7.22 -2.51
CA ILE A 77 1.24 -7.48 -3.89
C ILE A 77 2.35 -8.51 -3.87
N ILE A 78 2.10 -9.65 -4.52
CA ILE A 78 3.12 -10.66 -4.81
C ILE A 78 3.61 -10.39 -6.23
N LEU A 79 4.81 -9.84 -6.32
CA LEU A 79 5.47 -9.53 -7.58
C LEU A 79 6.40 -10.68 -7.96
N ARG A 80 6.28 -11.21 -9.17
CA ARG A 80 7.15 -12.26 -9.73
C ARG A 80 7.77 -11.79 -11.03
N HIS A 81 9.09 -11.89 -11.13
CA HIS A 81 9.82 -11.66 -12.37
C HIS A 81 9.88 -12.93 -13.23
N GLU A 82 10.15 -12.80 -14.52
CA GLU A 82 10.26 -13.93 -15.47
C GLU A 82 11.38 -14.93 -15.11
N ASN A 83 12.38 -14.53 -14.33
CA ASN A 83 13.39 -15.44 -13.76
C ASN A 83 12.90 -16.23 -12.53
N ASN A 84 11.62 -16.13 -12.17
CA ASN A 84 10.97 -16.72 -10.99
C ASN A 84 11.31 -16.12 -9.63
N GLU A 85 12.07 -15.03 -9.59
CA GLU A 85 12.27 -14.27 -8.37
C GLU A 85 10.96 -13.63 -7.93
N THR A 86 10.67 -13.70 -6.64
CA THR A 86 9.40 -13.25 -6.07
C THR A 86 9.65 -12.28 -4.93
N HIS A 87 8.88 -11.19 -4.88
CA HIS A 87 8.94 -10.19 -3.83
C HIS A 87 7.53 -9.87 -3.34
N GLN A 88 7.40 -9.74 -2.02
CA GLN A 88 6.17 -9.29 -1.40
C GLN A 88 6.25 -7.80 -1.06
N PHE A 89 5.19 -7.10 -1.43
CA PHE A 89 4.98 -5.68 -1.17
C PHE A 89 3.73 -5.53 -0.32
N LEU A 90 3.82 -4.73 0.73
CA LEU A 90 2.71 -4.43 1.64
C LEU A 90 2.25 -3.00 1.43
N TRP A 91 0.94 -2.81 1.52
CA TRP A 91 0.32 -1.49 1.49
C TRP A 91 0.82 -0.61 2.65
N ASP A 92 1.42 0.53 2.33
CA ASP A 92 1.97 1.48 3.32
C ASP A 92 1.15 2.77 3.41
N TRP A 93 0.67 3.27 2.27
CA TRP A 93 -0.09 4.52 2.21
C TRP A 93 -1.06 4.54 1.03
N PHE A 94 -1.98 5.50 1.05
CA PHE A 94 -2.81 5.85 -0.10
C PHE A 94 -3.00 7.37 -0.18
N GLU A 95 -3.24 7.88 -1.38
CA GLU A 95 -3.60 9.29 -1.60
C GLU A 95 -5.12 9.43 -1.71
N GLU A 96 -5.67 10.40 -0.98
CA GLU A 96 -7.01 10.93 -1.24
C GLU A 96 -6.88 12.25 -2.00
N GLN A 97 -7.56 12.33 -3.14
CA GLN A 97 -7.74 13.58 -3.85
C GLN A 97 -9.03 14.23 -3.35
N PHE A 98 -8.92 15.43 -2.77
CA PHE A 98 -10.07 16.28 -2.52
C PHE A 98 -10.36 17.08 -3.80
N LEU A 99 -11.63 17.43 -4.03
CA LEU A 99 -12.10 18.20 -5.19
C LEU A 99 -11.13 19.35 -5.52
N GLN A 100 -10.89 19.57 -6.81
CA GLN A 100 -10.18 20.75 -7.30
C GLN A 100 -10.92 21.99 -6.78
N MET A 101 -10.26 22.77 -5.93
CA MET A 101 -10.73 24.12 -5.66
C MET A 101 -10.31 24.96 -6.87
N GLU A 102 -11.29 25.48 -7.60
CA GLU A 102 -11.04 26.59 -8.51
C GLU A 102 -10.63 27.79 -7.65
N ILE A 103 -9.33 28.07 -7.61
CA ILE A 103 -8.84 29.30 -7.00
C ILE A 103 -9.28 30.41 -7.94
N SER A 104 -10.02 31.40 -7.44
CA SER A 104 -10.57 32.52 -8.21
C SER A 104 -9.52 33.48 -8.79
N ASP A 105 -8.24 33.14 -8.66
CA ASP A 105 -7.10 33.94 -9.09
C ASP A 105 -6.59 33.42 -10.47
N PRO A 106 -6.67 34.23 -11.54
CA PRO A 106 -6.29 33.85 -12.89
C PRO A 106 -4.82 33.39 -13.04
N ASP A 107 -3.94 33.78 -12.12
CA ASP A 107 -2.50 33.48 -12.19
C ASP A 107 -2.10 32.20 -11.43
N LEU A 108 -2.95 31.66 -10.54
CA LEU A 108 -2.63 30.48 -9.70
C LEU A 108 -3.20 29.14 -10.21
N GLY A 109 -4.13 29.16 -11.17
CA GLY A 109 -4.74 27.94 -11.71
C GLY A 109 -5.46 27.07 -10.67
N SER A 110 -5.91 25.89 -11.08
CA SER A 110 -6.51 24.91 -10.17
C SER A 110 -5.41 24.02 -9.56
N MET A 111 -5.32 23.99 -8.23
CA MET A 111 -4.40 23.10 -7.52
C MET A 111 -5.17 21.92 -6.92
N PRO A 112 -4.92 20.67 -7.34
CA PRO A 112 -5.55 19.52 -6.72
C PRO A 112 -5.00 19.35 -5.30
N PHE A 113 -5.87 19.43 -4.29
CA PHE A 113 -5.48 19.17 -2.91
C PHE A 113 -5.37 17.65 -2.70
N LYS A 114 -4.13 17.16 -2.57
CA LYS A 114 -3.84 15.74 -2.31
C LYS A 114 -3.45 15.55 -0.84
N LYS A 115 -4.04 14.54 -0.19
CA LYS A 115 -3.66 14.14 1.16
C LYS A 115 -3.20 12.68 1.16
N THR A 116 -1.94 12.46 1.48
CA THR A 116 -1.40 11.11 1.74
C THR A 116 -1.80 10.67 3.14
N GLN A 117 -2.27 9.42 3.26
CA GLN A 117 -2.65 8.81 4.53
C GLN A 117 -1.96 7.46 4.69
N LYS A 118 -1.56 7.14 5.92
CA LYS A 118 -1.01 5.82 6.25
C LYS A 118 -2.09 4.75 6.15
N ALA A 119 -1.69 3.57 5.69
CA ALA A 119 -2.55 2.40 5.58
C ALA A 119 -3.04 1.94 6.96
N ILE A 120 -4.36 1.90 7.16
CA ILE A 120 -4.99 1.32 8.37
C ILE A 120 -6.12 0.40 7.93
N ALA A 121 -7.15 0.98 7.32
CA ALA A 121 -8.26 0.27 6.72
C ALA A 121 -9.03 1.20 5.77
N ILE A 122 -9.78 0.63 4.84
CA ILE A 122 -10.69 1.39 3.95
C ILE A 122 -12.06 0.74 4.00
N LYS A 123 -13.08 1.55 4.32
CA LYS A 123 -14.47 1.13 4.23
C LYS A 123 -14.97 1.37 2.80
N VAL A 124 -15.50 0.34 2.17
CA VAL A 124 -16.14 0.37 0.85
C VAL A 124 -17.63 0.17 1.06
N LEU A 125 -18.44 1.15 0.67
CA LEU A 125 -19.90 1.07 0.74
C LEU A 125 -20.45 0.36 -0.48
N THR A 126 -21.57 -0.33 -0.32
CA THR A 126 -22.29 -0.93 -1.45
C THR A 126 -22.69 0.14 -2.47
N ASP A 127 -22.68 -0.21 -3.75
CA ASP A 127 -23.06 0.66 -4.87
C ASP A 127 -22.18 1.92 -5.01
N THR A 128 -20.98 1.89 -4.41
CA THR A 128 -19.96 2.94 -4.57
C THR A 128 -18.72 2.40 -5.25
N LEU A 129 -18.05 3.25 -6.02
CA LEU A 129 -16.72 3.02 -6.54
C LEU A 129 -15.77 3.98 -5.83
N ILE A 130 -14.78 3.44 -5.13
CA ILE A 130 -13.69 4.24 -4.59
C ILE A 130 -12.48 4.08 -5.48
N GLU A 131 -11.84 5.16 -5.89
CA GLU A 131 -10.60 5.13 -6.67
C GLU A 131 -9.53 5.92 -5.92
N ARG A 132 -8.37 5.30 -5.70
CA ARG A 132 -7.25 5.89 -4.97
C ARG A 132 -5.93 5.40 -5.53
N LYS A 133 -4.88 6.19 -5.34
CA LYS A 133 -3.50 5.78 -5.54
C LYS A 133 -2.99 5.11 -4.28
N PHE A 134 -2.44 3.91 -4.41
CA PHE A 134 -1.92 3.11 -3.31
C PHE A 134 -0.41 2.97 -3.47
N GLY A 135 0.33 3.20 -2.39
CA GLY A 135 1.76 2.96 -2.34
C GLY A 135 2.11 1.74 -1.53
N PHE A 136 3.04 0.95 -2.06
CA PHE A 136 3.48 -0.31 -1.49
C PHE A 136 4.99 -0.33 -1.31
N GLN A 137 5.44 -0.94 -0.22
CA GLN A 137 6.85 -1.06 0.15
C GLN A 137 7.16 -2.45 0.69
N LYS A 138 8.45 -2.82 0.70
CA LYS A 138 8.92 -4.09 1.28
C LYS A 138 9.16 -3.94 2.78
N GLU A 139 8.48 -4.74 3.59
CA GLU A 139 8.68 -4.76 5.05
C GLU A 139 10.10 -5.22 5.43
N GLU A 140 10.57 -6.30 4.80
CA GLU A 140 11.93 -6.83 4.94
C GLU A 140 13.00 -5.74 4.74
N PHE A 141 12.75 -4.81 3.80
CA PHE A 141 13.68 -3.73 3.54
C PHE A 141 13.75 -2.75 4.72
N LYS A 142 12.59 -2.36 5.25
CA LYS A 142 12.46 -1.43 6.37
C LYS A 142 13.10 -1.98 7.64
N GLU A 143 12.90 -3.26 7.92
CA GLU A 143 13.48 -3.92 9.09
C GLU A 143 15.02 -3.89 9.05
N ALA A 144 15.60 -4.33 7.94
CA ALA A 144 17.05 -4.33 7.77
C ALA A 144 17.63 -2.90 7.69
N TYR A 145 16.93 -1.96 7.05
CA TYR A 145 17.28 -0.54 7.06
C TYR A 145 17.37 -0.01 8.49
N ASN A 146 16.34 -0.21 9.31
CA ASN A 146 16.29 0.31 10.69
C ASN A 146 17.43 -0.27 11.54
N LYS A 147 17.73 -1.56 11.37
CA LYS A 147 18.85 -2.21 12.07
C LYS A 147 20.19 -1.57 11.69
N LEU A 148 20.45 -1.42 10.39
CA LEU A 148 21.69 -0.82 9.89
C LEU A 148 21.82 0.64 10.30
N PHE A 149 20.74 1.42 10.17
CA PHE A 149 20.68 2.81 10.58
C PHE A 149 21.03 2.99 12.07
N ASN A 150 20.42 2.17 12.95
CA ASN A 150 20.71 2.23 14.38
C ASN A 150 22.17 1.86 14.68
N SER A 151 22.70 0.78 14.11
CA SER A 151 24.11 0.39 14.31
C SER A 151 25.10 1.44 13.79
N THR A 152 24.77 2.09 12.67
CA THR A 152 25.58 3.17 12.09
C THR A 152 25.55 4.41 12.99
N ASN A 153 24.39 4.75 13.56
CA ASN A 153 24.26 5.86 14.49
C ASN A 153 25.02 5.64 15.79
N GLU A 154 25.07 4.41 16.30
CA GLU A 154 25.86 4.07 17.48
C GLU A 154 27.35 4.32 17.24
N ILE A 155 27.89 3.82 16.13
CA ILE A 155 29.29 4.06 15.75
C ILE A 155 29.56 5.54 15.48
N TYR A 156 28.65 6.24 14.79
CA TYR A 156 28.77 7.68 14.54
C TYR A 156 28.89 8.46 15.86
N ASN A 157 28.01 8.19 16.82
CA ASN A 157 28.01 8.86 18.13
C ASN A 157 29.28 8.55 18.93
N ASN A 158 29.75 7.30 18.92
CA ASN A 158 30.98 6.90 19.61
C ASN A 158 32.22 7.63 19.04
N ILE A 159 32.32 7.70 17.72
CA ILE A 159 33.41 8.40 17.02
C ILE A 159 33.38 9.90 17.36
N TYR A 160 32.20 10.53 17.28
CA TYR A 160 32.01 11.92 17.65
C TYR A 160 32.43 12.22 19.11
N GLN A 161 32.07 11.35 20.05
CA GLN A 161 32.46 11.48 21.47
C GLN A 161 33.97 11.29 21.69
N SER A 162 34.60 10.39 20.92
CA SER A 162 36.04 10.12 21.01
C SER A 162 36.93 11.19 20.36
N SER A 163 36.33 12.23 19.75
CA SER A 163 37.03 13.24 18.92
C SER A 163 37.79 12.66 17.72
N ALA A 164 37.52 11.40 17.35
CA ALA A 164 37.93 10.85 16.07
C ALA A 164 37.11 11.55 14.97
N GLY A 165 37.80 12.12 13.97
CA GLY A 165 37.14 12.90 12.92
C GLY A 165 36.20 12.08 12.03
N ILE A 166 35.37 12.78 11.24
CA ILE A 166 34.38 12.17 10.31
C ILE A 166 34.98 11.16 9.33
N ASP A 167 36.27 11.27 9.02
CA ASP A 167 36.97 10.34 8.13
C ASP A 167 37.09 8.93 8.72
N SER A 168 37.22 8.82 10.05
CA SER A 168 37.20 7.52 10.74
C SER A 168 35.84 6.84 10.63
N PHE A 169 34.76 7.63 10.63
CA PHE A 169 33.41 7.13 10.42
C PHE A 169 33.19 6.65 8.97
N LYS A 170 33.68 7.40 7.98
CA LYS A 170 33.54 7.04 6.56
C LYS A 170 34.21 5.71 6.19
N ILE A 171 35.26 5.32 6.90
CA ILE A 171 35.94 4.02 6.70
C ILE A 171 35.41 2.91 7.61
N SER A 172 34.45 3.21 8.49
CA SER A 172 33.85 2.20 9.37
C SER A 172 33.10 1.14 8.56
N LYS A 173 33.07 -0.08 9.10
CA LYS A 173 32.40 -1.20 8.45
C LYS A 173 30.90 -0.94 8.36
N GLU A 174 30.29 -0.47 9.44
CA GLU A 174 28.86 -0.24 9.59
C GLU A 174 28.35 0.78 8.56
N TYR A 175 29.08 1.89 8.39
CA TYR A 175 28.74 2.90 7.39
C TYR A 175 28.77 2.34 5.97
N ASN A 176 29.82 1.59 5.62
CA ASN A 176 29.95 1.02 4.28
C ASN A 176 28.91 -0.10 4.03
N GLU A 177 28.64 -0.95 5.01
CA GLU A 177 27.57 -1.95 4.93
C GLU A 177 26.20 -1.29 4.72
N PHE A 178 25.94 -0.15 5.37
CA PHE A 178 24.70 0.59 5.18
C PHE A 178 24.58 1.21 3.79
N LEU A 179 25.68 1.74 3.22
CA LEU A 179 25.68 2.24 1.84
C LEU A 179 25.53 1.12 0.80
N ASP A 180 26.18 -0.02 1.02
CA ASP A 180 26.11 -1.18 0.14
C ASP A 180 24.73 -1.84 0.18
N TYR A 181 24.03 -1.74 1.31
CA TYR A 181 22.68 -2.27 1.47
C TYR A 181 21.71 -1.73 0.41
N PHE A 182 21.80 -0.45 0.02
CA PHE A 182 20.95 0.09 -1.05
C PHE A 182 21.22 -0.52 -2.40
N LYS A 183 22.47 -0.90 -2.70
CA LYS A 183 22.81 -1.58 -3.94
C LYS A 183 22.35 -3.03 -3.92
N ASN A 184 22.56 -3.72 -2.79
CA ASN A 184 22.25 -5.14 -2.63
C ASN A 184 20.74 -5.40 -2.53
N SER A 185 19.96 -4.41 -2.11
CA SER A 185 18.50 -4.52 -1.97
C SER A 185 17.72 -4.05 -3.21
N PHE A 186 18.42 -3.67 -4.27
CA PHE A 186 17.79 -3.28 -5.53
C PHE A 186 17.26 -4.52 -6.25
N ILE A 187 15.94 -4.56 -6.46
CA ILE A 187 15.25 -5.75 -6.98
C ILE A 187 14.85 -5.66 -8.46
N TRP A 188 14.91 -4.46 -9.05
CA TRP A 188 14.40 -4.23 -10.40
C TRP A 188 15.35 -4.80 -11.45
N LYS A 189 14.79 -5.43 -12.48
CA LYS A 189 15.48 -6.12 -13.57
C LYS A 189 14.75 -5.86 -14.88
N VAL A 190 15.46 -5.90 -16.00
CA VAL A 190 14.82 -5.90 -17.32
C VAL A 190 14.09 -7.22 -17.49
N GLY A 191 12.85 -7.16 -17.99
CA GLY A 191 12.04 -8.34 -18.25
C GLY A 191 10.58 -8.17 -17.87
N LYS A 192 9.84 -9.27 -18.00
CA LYS A 192 8.42 -9.32 -17.66
C LYS A 192 8.21 -9.57 -16.17
N TYR A 193 7.18 -8.91 -15.65
CA TYR A 193 6.71 -9.04 -14.29
C TYR A 193 5.23 -9.41 -14.28
N SER A 194 4.86 -10.26 -13.33
CA SER A 194 3.48 -10.56 -12.98
C SER A 194 3.26 -10.19 -11.52
N ALA A 195 2.28 -9.35 -11.26
CA ALA A 195 1.88 -8.87 -9.95
C ALA A 195 0.50 -9.41 -9.61
N LYS A 196 0.41 -10.15 -8.52
CA LYS A 196 -0.84 -10.64 -7.94
C LYS A 196 -1.20 -9.78 -6.73
N ILE A 197 -2.23 -8.96 -6.88
CA ILE A 197 -2.79 -8.12 -5.83
C ILE A 197 -3.78 -8.95 -5.02
N LYS A 198 -3.61 -8.99 -3.70
CA LYS A 198 -4.45 -9.71 -2.74
C LYS A 198 -5.06 -8.75 -1.77
N VAL A 199 -6.38 -8.62 -1.80
CA VAL A 199 -7.14 -7.73 -0.92
C VAL A 199 -7.86 -8.53 0.15
N TYR A 200 -7.54 -8.24 1.40
CA TYR A 200 -8.12 -8.88 2.57
C TYR A 200 -9.17 -7.97 3.18
N ILE A 201 -10.40 -8.49 3.27
CA ILE A 201 -11.52 -7.79 3.89
C ILE A 201 -11.95 -8.50 5.18
N GLU A 202 -12.52 -7.73 6.10
CA GLU A 202 -12.97 -8.25 7.38
C GLU A 202 -14.01 -9.37 7.22
N HIS A 203 -13.90 -10.41 8.07
CA HIS A 203 -14.81 -11.57 8.10
C HIS A 203 -14.84 -12.43 6.83
N VAL A 204 -13.93 -12.22 5.88
CA VAL A 204 -13.73 -13.12 4.73
C VAL A 204 -12.34 -13.75 4.83
N VAL A 205 -12.31 -15.09 4.83
CA VAL A 205 -11.07 -15.87 5.06
C VAL A 205 -10.11 -15.78 3.87
N LYS A 206 -10.64 -15.82 2.65
CA LYS A 206 -9.82 -15.79 1.43
C LYS A 206 -9.71 -14.36 0.90
N PRO A 207 -8.52 -13.93 0.44
CA PRO A 207 -8.40 -12.64 -0.23
C PRO A 207 -9.12 -12.65 -1.58
N PHE A 208 -9.52 -11.45 -2.01
CA PHE A 208 -9.88 -11.19 -3.39
C PHE A 208 -8.59 -10.95 -4.18
N GLU A 209 -8.47 -11.55 -5.35
CA GLU A 209 -7.25 -11.50 -6.15
C GLU A 209 -7.47 -10.72 -7.45
N HIS A 210 -6.46 -9.95 -7.86
CA HIS A 210 -6.42 -9.25 -9.14
C HIS A 210 -5.00 -9.31 -9.71
N ASP A 211 -4.88 -9.69 -10.97
CA ASP A 211 -3.58 -9.87 -11.61
C ASP A 211 -3.24 -8.68 -12.54
N LEU A 212 -1.97 -8.32 -12.58
CA LEU A 212 -1.42 -7.25 -13.40
C LEU A 212 -0.07 -7.70 -13.96
N ASN A 213 0.13 -7.59 -15.28
CA ASN A 213 1.42 -7.88 -15.90
C ASN A 213 2.02 -6.60 -16.50
N PHE A 214 3.33 -6.45 -16.42
CA PHE A 214 4.06 -5.32 -17.02
C PHE A 214 5.48 -5.74 -17.38
N GLN A 215 6.18 -4.90 -18.13
CA GLN A 215 7.59 -5.14 -18.48
C GLN A 215 8.44 -3.91 -18.24
N LEU A 216 9.62 -4.14 -17.68
CA LEU A 216 10.68 -3.13 -17.60
C LEU A 216 11.60 -3.23 -18.81
N THR A 217 11.88 -2.08 -19.40
CA THR A 217 12.91 -1.89 -20.41
C THR A 217 14.25 -1.54 -19.78
N ASN A 218 15.32 -1.66 -20.57
CA ASN A 218 16.66 -1.24 -20.15
C ASN A 218 16.76 0.28 -19.88
N LEU A 219 15.98 1.09 -20.60
CA LEU A 219 15.97 2.54 -20.41
C LEU A 219 15.40 2.91 -19.02
N GLU A 220 14.28 2.29 -18.66
CA GLU A 220 13.63 2.47 -17.37
C GLU A 220 14.52 1.96 -16.23
N LEU A 221 15.13 0.78 -16.40
CA LEU A 221 16.04 0.22 -15.41
C LEU A 221 17.22 1.17 -15.11
N LYS A 222 17.87 1.70 -16.16
CA LYS A 222 18.95 2.68 -15.99
C LYS A 222 18.50 3.92 -15.23
N GLY A 223 17.26 4.37 -15.46
CA GLY A 223 16.64 5.46 -14.69
C GLY A 223 16.57 5.12 -13.21
N LEU A 224 16.03 3.95 -12.88
CA LEU A 224 15.89 3.47 -11.50
C LEU A 224 17.23 3.25 -10.80
N GLU A 225 18.25 2.74 -11.50
CA GLU A 225 19.60 2.54 -10.94
C GLU A 225 20.23 3.86 -10.48
N THR A 226 19.89 4.99 -11.10
CA THR A 226 20.39 6.30 -10.62
C THR A 226 19.93 6.62 -9.21
N ASN A 227 18.79 6.07 -8.76
CA ASN A 227 18.30 6.29 -7.41
C ASN A 227 19.16 5.58 -6.35
N ILE A 228 19.91 4.54 -6.68
CA ILE A 228 20.85 3.91 -5.73
C ILE A 228 21.89 4.95 -5.28
N ASN A 229 22.44 5.69 -6.25
CA ASN A 229 23.38 6.78 -5.98
C ASN A 229 22.70 7.91 -5.20
N THR A 230 21.44 8.22 -5.49
CA THR A 230 20.64 9.19 -4.73
C THR A 230 20.49 8.75 -3.28
N CYS A 231 20.19 7.47 -2.99
CA CYS A 231 20.12 6.93 -1.64
C CYS A 231 21.45 7.10 -0.88
N GLN A 232 22.55 6.69 -1.51
CA GLN A 232 23.88 6.78 -0.90
C GLN A 232 24.28 8.24 -0.62
N LYS A 233 23.97 9.16 -1.54
CA LYS A 233 24.18 10.60 -1.33
C LYS A 233 23.33 11.15 -0.20
N THR A 234 22.06 10.75 -0.12
CA THR A 234 21.16 11.14 0.98
C THR A 234 21.74 10.71 2.34
N ILE A 235 22.19 9.46 2.46
CA ILE A 235 22.82 8.97 3.71
C ILE A 235 24.13 9.66 4.00
N LYS A 236 24.99 9.84 3.00
CA LYS A 236 26.25 10.59 3.17
C LYS A 236 25.97 11.98 3.72
N ASN A 237 25.05 12.72 3.09
CA ASN A 237 24.73 14.07 3.50
C ASN A 237 24.07 14.15 4.89
N HIS A 238 23.30 13.13 5.27
CA HIS A 238 22.73 13.04 6.63
C HIS A 238 23.81 13.10 7.72
N TYR A 239 24.93 12.38 7.53
CA TYR A 239 26.02 12.34 8.51
C TYR A 239 27.06 13.45 8.32
N THR A 240 27.39 13.81 7.09
CA THR A 240 28.51 14.73 6.81
C THR A 240 28.08 16.17 6.64
N LYS A 241 26.80 16.42 6.28
CA LYS A 241 26.26 17.74 5.94
C LYS A 241 27.10 18.49 4.90
N GLU A 242 27.67 17.76 3.94
CA GLU A 242 28.52 18.31 2.87
C GLU A 242 27.73 19.21 1.90
N ASP A 243 26.42 18.96 1.74
CA ASP A 243 25.52 19.73 0.87
C ASP A 243 24.19 20.02 1.61
N PRO A 244 24.12 21.13 2.37
CA PRO A 244 22.94 21.46 3.19
C PRO A 244 21.65 21.65 2.39
N ASP A 245 21.75 22.03 1.12
CA ASP A 245 20.61 22.30 0.23
C ASP A 245 20.23 21.08 -0.61
N TYR A 246 20.91 19.94 -0.41
CA TYR A 246 20.64 18.71 -1.15
C TYR A 246 19.18 18.27 -1.01
N LYS A 247 18.52 18.13 -2.15
CA LYS A 247 17.19 17.53 -2.27
C LYS A 247 17.31 16.27 -3.13
N ALA A 248 16.84 15.16 -2.59
CA ALA A 248 16.80 13.91 -3.32
C ALA A 248 15.80 14.03 -4.49
N ASP A 249 16.30 13.81 -5.71
CA ASP A 249 15.49 13.69 -6.90
C ASP A 249 15.31 12.19 -7.22
N TRP A 250 14.14 11.66 -6.88
CA TRP A 250 13.81 10.26 -7.06
C TRP A 250 13.18 10.04 -8.42
N LYS A 251 13.80 9.21 -9.26
CA LYS A 251 13.19 8.82 -10.54
C LYS A 251 12.16 7.72 -10.31
N LEU A 252 10.94 7.98 -10.75
CA LEU A 252 9.89 6.98 -10.90
C LEU A 252 9.75 6.67 -12.39
N VAL A 253 9.39 5.43 -12.71
CA VAL A 253 9.11 5.01 -14.10
C VAL A 253 7.76 4.34 -14.18
N ASN A 254 7.13 4.45 -15.34
CA ASN A 254 5.79 3.93 -15.61
C ASN A 254 5.85 2.82 -16.66
N PRO A 255 6.15 1.56 -16.25
CA PRO A 255 6.33 0.48 -17.20
C PRO A 255 5.07 0.19 -18.00
N TYR A 256 5.27 -0.28 -19.22
CA TYR A 256 4.17 -0.65 -20.10
C TYR A 256 3.46 -1.90 -19.57
N LYS A 257 2.14 -1.80 -19.40
CA LYS A 257 1.28 -2.93 -19.02
C LYS A 257 1.17 -3.91 -20.19
N ILE A 258 1.32 -5.20 -19.93
CA ILE A 258 1.15 -6.25 -20.92
C ILE A 258 -0.13 -7.03 -20.58
N GLU A 259 -0.85 -7.46 -21.61
CA GLU A 259 -2.01 -8.36 -21.49
C GLU A 259 -1.57 -9.80 -21.22
#